data_AF-A0A662JG42-F1
#
_entry.id   AF-A0A662JG42-F1
#
_cell.length_a   1.000
_cell.length_b   1.000
_cell.length_c   1.000
_cell.angle_alpha   90.00
_cell.angle_beta   90.00
_cell.angle_gamma   90.00
#
_symmetry.space_group_name_H-M   'P 1'
#
loop_
_entity.id
_entity.type
_entity.pdbx_description
1 polymer ?
#
loop_
_entity_poly.entity_id
_entity_poly.type
_entity_poly.pdbx_seq_one_letter_code
_entity_poly.pdbx_strand_id
1 'polypeptide(L)'
;MSYDELCLKATLAHIFSFTIFYVYGKLPLLKDEPGYRILVGPYSLKALIIAGVLAGLFYSLPGLILLAFLWDLIPNKVRRKAFLPLWGSVVILLSTLVYALMGYIYETTHAWLVYSNEPATRVFSYAGKLISSFIVVSIIGSLIVIILDYGIRRLMKGHGVPKRRNMVNKGQNINRNKEPRLN
;
A
#
# COMPACT_ATOMS: atom_id res chain seq x y z
N MET A 1 -10.93 -11.06 1.17
CA MET A 1 -10.13 -10.27 0.21
C MET A 1 -8.95 -11.13 -0.17
N SER A 2 -8.69 -11.33 -1.45
CA SER A 2 -7.48 -12.02 -1.90
C SER A 2 -6.25 -11.12 -1.69
N TYR A 3 -5.05 -11.69 -1.76
CA TYR A 3 -3.82 -10.90 -1.71
C TYR A 3 -3.75 -9.91 -2.87
N ASP A 4 -4.07 -10.34 -4.09
CA ASP A 4 -4.08 -9.47 -5.28
C ASP A 4 -5.05 -8.29 -5.11
N GLU A 5 -6.22 -8.54 -4.52
CA GLU A 5 -7.20 -7.50 -4.24
C GLU A 5 -6.68 -6.52 -3.16
N LEU A 6 -5.97 -7.01 -2.15
CA LEU A 6 -5.31 -6.16 -1.16
C LEU A 6 -4.20 -5.33 -1.80
N CYS A 7 -3.32 -5.95 -2.58
CA CYS A 7 -2.19 -5.32 -3.25
C CYS A 7 -2.68 -4.15 -4.11
N LEU A 8 -3.64 -4.41 -5.00
CA LEU A 8 -4.22 -3.37 -5.85
C LEU A 8 -4.81 -2.22 -5.02
N LYS A 9 -5.58 -2.53 -3.98
CA LYS A 9 -6.28 -1.52 -3.17
C LYS A 9 -5.34 -0.73 -2.29
N ALA A 10 -4.33 -1.37 -1.71
CA ALA A 10 -3.30 -0.72 -0.90
C ALA A 10 -2.44 0.20 -1.77
N THR A 11 -1.99 -0.26 -2.94
CA THR A 11 -1.22 0.56 -3.89
C THR A 11 -2.02 1.77 -4.35
N LEU A 12 -3.28 1.59 -4.75
CA LEU A 12 -4.14 2.72 -5.14
C LEU A 12 -4.37 3.68 -3.96
N ALA A 13 -4.61 3.15 -2.76
CA ALA A 13 -4.78 3.95 -1.57
C ALA A 13 -3.54 4.81 -1.32
N HIS A 14 -2.34 4.20 -1.36
CA HIS A 14 -1.07 4.90 -1.19
C HIS A 14 -0.83 5.92 -2.31
N ILE A 15 -1.12 5.61 -3.57
CA ILE A 15 -1.03 6.60 -4.66
C ILE A 15 -1.92 7.81 -4.39
N PHE A 16 -3.19 7.63 -4.04
CA PHE A 16 -4.08 8.75 -3.74
C PHE A 16 -3.60 9.52 -2.51
N SER A 17 -3.22 8.81 -1.45
CA SER A 17 -2.64 9.34 -0.23
C SER A 17 -1.46 10.26 -0.50
N PHE A 18 -0.40 9.75 -1.13
CA PHE A 18 0.81 10.51 -1.40
C PHE A 18 0.54 11.60 -2.44
N THR A 19 -0.28 11.39 -3.46
CA THR A 19 -0.63 12.45 -4.41
C THR A 19 -1.34 13.61 -3.72
N ILE A 20 -2.32 13.34 -2.85
CA ILE A 20 -2.98 14.39 -2.06
C ILE A 20 -1.99 15.06 -1.12
N PHE A 21 -1.10 14.30 -0.48
CA PHE A 21 -0.06 14.84 0.39
C PHE A 21 0.91 15.77 -0.37
N TYR A 22 1.35 15.42 -1.57
CA TYR A 22 2.25 16.26 -2.36
C TYR A 22 1.54 17.47 -2.98
N VAL A 23 0.26 17.36 -3.34
CA VAL A 23 -0.51 18.46 -3.96
C VAL A 23 -1.05 19.45 -2.92
N TYR A 24 -1.59 18.96 -1.81
CA TYR A 24 -2.25 19.77 -0.78
C TYR A 24 -1.44 19.91 0.50
N GLY A 25 -0.51 19.00 0.76
CA GLY A 25 0.33 19.03 1.96
C GLY A 25 1.42 20.09 1.85
N LYS A 26 1.08 21.34 2.16
CA LYS A 26 1.95 22.14 3.03
C LYS A 26 1.70 21.64 4.46
N LEU A 27 2.23 20.48 4.84
CA LEU A 27 2.12 20.08 6.23
C LEU A 27 3.08 20.93 7.07
N PRO A 28 2.58 21.71 8.06
CA PRO A 28 3.45 22.44 8.99
C PRO A 28 4.30 21.51 9.87
N LEU A 29 4.10 20.19 9.83
CA LEU A 29 4.87 19.19 10.59
C LEU A 29 6.34 19.03 10.14
N LEU A 30 6.73 19.61 9.00
CA LEU A 30 8.05 19.38 8.39
C LEU A 30 8.77 20.67 7.97
N LYS A 31 8.19 21.83 8.28
CA LYS A 31 8.67 23.14 7.78
C LYS A 31 10.04 23.54 8.32
N ASP A 32 10.40 23.07 9.51
CA ASP A 32 11.59 23.53 10.23
C ASP A 32 12.72 22.49 10.31
N GLU A 33 12.54 21.28 9.77
CA GLU A 33 13.63 20.28 9.73
C GLU A 33 14.43 20.35 8.41
N PRO A 34 15.78 20.40 8.48
CA PRO A 34 16.66 20.70 7.33
C PRO A 34 16.59 19.69 6.17
N GLY A 35 15.98 18.52 6.35
CA GLY A 35 15.78 17.51 5.30
C GLY A 35 14.55 17.73 4.39
N TYR A 36 13.61 18.60 4.76
CA TYR A 36 12.30 18.73 4.06
C TYR A 36 12.17 20.01 3.23
N ARG A 37 13.15 20.91 3.29
CA ARG A 37 13.22 22.09 2.41
C ARG A 37 13.28 21.73 0.91
N ILE A 38 13.67 20.50 0.57
CA ILE A 38 13.76 20.01 -0.81
C ILE A 38 12.35 19.85 -1.44
N LEU A 39 11.29 19.69 -0.65
CA LEU A 39 9.92 19.53 -1.16
C LEU A 39 9.18 20.86 -1.43
N VAL A 40 9.78 21.99 -1.06
CA VAL A 40 9.15 23.32 -1.12
C VAL A 40 9.81 24.18 -2.19
N GLY A 41 9.96 23.64 -3.41
CA GLY A 41 10.33 24.38 -4.61
C GLY A 41 9.10 24.75 -5.46
N PRO A 42 9.21 25.66 -6.44
CA PRO A 42 8.13 25.95 -7.38
C PRO A 42 7.95 24.77 -8.35
N TYR A 43 7.31 23.70 -7.87
CA TYR A 43 6.97 22.55 -8.69
C TYR A 43 5.66 22.79 -9.42
N SER A 44 5.62 22.44 -10.71
CA SER A 44 4.35 22.40 -11.45
C SER A 44 3.42 21.36 -10.81
N LEU A 45 2.09 21.58 -10.89
CA LEU A 45 1.09 20.62 -10.41
C LEU A 45 1.32 19.22 -10.98
N LYS A 46 1.77 19.13 -12.24
CA LYS A 46 2.13 17.86 -12.90
C LYS A 46 3.27 17.14 -12.18
N ALA A 47 4.32 17.86 -11.80
CA ALA A 47 5.45 17.28 -11.08
C ALA A 47 5.04 16.76 -9.70
N LEU A 48 4.17 17.48 -8.98
CA LEU A 48 3.65 17.05 -7.68
C LEU A 48 2.81 15.78 -7.79
N ILE A 49 1.96 15.67 -8.82
CA ILE A 49 1.17 14.46 -9.06
C ILE A 49 2.09 13.28 -9.36
N ILE A 50 3.08 13.44 -10.25
CA ILE A 50 4.03 12.38 -10.60
C ILE A 50 4.82 11.94 -9.35
N ALA A 51 5.28 12.88 -8.54
CA ALA A 51 5.99 12.58 -7.30
C ALA A 51 5.12 11.78 -6.32
N GLY A 52 3.84 12.14 -6.18
CA GLY A 52 2.89 11.41 -5.35
C GLY A 52 2.62 9.98 -5.84
N VAL A 53 2.48 9.78 -7.16
CA VAL A 53 2.31 8.46 -7.76
C VAL A 53 3.53 7.58 -7.52
N LEU A 54 4.73 8.12 -7.80
CA LEU A 54 5.98 7.41 -7.58
C LEU A 54 6.17 7.07 -6.10
N ALA A 55 5.91 8.02 -5.20
CA ALA A 55 5.97 7.78 -3.76
C ALA A 55 5.01 6.65 -3.35
N GLY A 56 3.75 6.68 -3.80
CA GLY A 56 2.79 5.61 -3.49
C GLY A 56 3.21 4.24 -3.99
N LEU A 57 3.83 4.15 -5.17
CA LEU A 57 4.36 2.91 -5.71
C LEU A 57 5.58 2.42 -4.91
N PHE A 58 6.59 3.27 -4.73
CA PHE A 58 7.82 2.86 -4.05
C PHE A 58 7.57 2.56 -2.58
N TYR A 59 6.84 3.41 -1.85
CA TYR A 59 6.59 3.21 -0.42
C TYR A 59 5.67 2.03 -0.11
N SER A 60 4.88 1.53 -1.06
CA SER A 60 4.00 0.37 -0.82
C SER A 60 4.70 -0.96 -1.09
N LEU A 61 5.62 -1.00 -2.05
CA LEU A 61 6.21 -2.24 -2.56
C LEU A 61 6.93 -3.09 -1.51
N PRO A 62 7.87 -2.58 -0.70
CA PRO A 62 8.62 -3.42 0.25
C PRO A 62 7.71 -4.06 1.30
N GLY A 63 6.75 -3.29 1.83
CA GLY A 63 5.79 -3.78 2.81
C GLY A 63 4.81 -4.80 2.23
N LEU A 64 4.39 -4.64 0.98
CA LEU A 64 3.57 -5.63 0.28
C LEU A 64 4.35 -6.93 0.06
N ILE A 65 5.62 -6.84 -0.37
CA ILE A 65 6.49 -8.02 -0.55
C ILE A 65 6.61 -8.79 0.77
N LEU A 66 6.91 -8.11 1.89
CA LEU A 66 6.97 -8.74 3.20
C LEU A 66 5.63 -9.36 3.61
N LEU A 67 4.53 -8.67 3.33
CA LEU A 67 3.20 -9.16 3.64
C LEU A 67 2.82 -10.40 2.82
N ALA A 68 3.34 -10.55 1.59
CA ALA A 68 3.12 -11.72 0.76
C ALA A 68 3.61 -13.01 1.46
N PHE A 69 4.80 -12.96 2.07
CA PHE A 69 5.38 -14.10 2.79
C PHE A 69 4.55 -14.53 4.00
N LEU A 70 3.88 -13.58 4.65
CA LEU A 70 3.06 -13.83 5.84
C LEU A 70 1.58 -14.02 5.50
N TRP A 71 1.18 -13.84 4.24
CA TRP A 71 -0.22 -13.78 3.85
C TRP A 71 -0.96 -15.04 4.25
N ASP A 72 -0.38 -16.21 3.99
CA ASP A 72 -1.00 -17.51 4.25
C ASP A 72 -1.22 -17.81 5.74
N LEU A 73 -0.43 -17.19 6.62
CA LEU A 73 -0.56 -17.31 8.08
C LEU A 73 -1.72 -16.46 8.64
N ILE A 74 -2.17 -15.45 7.90
CA ILE A 74 -3.19 -14.50 8.37
C ILE A 74 -4.59 -15.13 8.32
N PRO A 75 -5.36 -15.16 9.41
CA PRO A 75 -6.70 -15.76 9.41
C PRO A 75 -7.66 -15.09 8.42
N ASN A 76 -8.49 -15.88 7.73
CA ASN A 76 -9.51 -15.35 6.80
C ASN A 76 -10.47 -14.33 7.45
N LYS A 77 -10.67 -14.41 8.78
CA LYS A 77 -11.51 -13.48 9.54
C LYS A 77 -11.02 -12.02 9.47
N VAL A 78 -9.71 -11.80 9.37
CA VAL A 78 -9.08 -10.45 9.30
C VAL A 78 -8.77 -10.00 7.85
N ARG A 79 -8.87 -10.88 6.86
CA ARG A 79 -8.73 -10.56 5.41
C ARG A 79 -9.98 -9.87 4.83
N ARG A 80 -10.60 -8.94 5.56
CA ARG A 80 -11.82 -8.22 5.12
C ARG A 80 -11.47 -6.84 4.56
N LYS A 81 -12.22 -6.39 3.56
CA LYS A 81 -12.06 -5.05 2.94
C LYS A 81 -12.20 -3.91 3.96
N ALA A 82 -13.03 -4.07 4.99
CA ALA A 82 -13.18 -3.08 6.06
C ALA A 82 -11.87 -2.81 6.83
N PHE A 83 -10.95 -3.78 6.82
CA PHE A 83 -9.62 -3.63 7.42
C PHE A 83 -8.58 -3.06 6.46
N LEU A 84 -8.97 -2.54 5.28
CA LEU A 84 -8.02 -1.94 4.35
C LEU A 84 -7.18 -0.81 4.98
N PRO A 85 -7.71 0.10 5.82
CA PRO A 85 -6.89 1.12 6.47
C PRO A 85 -5.85 0.51 7.43
N LEU A 86 -6.22 -0.57 8.12
CA LEU A 86 -5.31 -1.32 8.99
C LEU A 86 -4.20 -1.96 8.16
N TRP A 87 -4.54 -2.67 7.08
CA TRP A 87 -3.55 -3.28 6.19
C TRP A 87 -2.65 -2.25 5.51
N GLY A 88 -3.19 -1.11 5.09
CA GLY A 88 -2.40 0.00 4.55
C GLY A 88 -1.39 0.55 5.56
N SER A 89 -1.78 0.61 6.84
CA SER A 89 -0.88 1.00 7.93
C SER A 89 0.22 -0.05 8.15
N VAL A 90 -0.13 -1.35 8.16
CA VAL A 90 0.84 -2.44 8.27
C VAL A 90 1.86 -2.38 7.13
N VAL A 91 1.41 -2.19 5.89
CA VAL A 91 2.29 -2.06 4.72
C VAL A 91 3.25 -0.89 4.90
N ILE A 92 2.79 0.27 5.36
CA ILE A 92 3.66 1.43 5.60
C ILE A 92 4.67 1.15 6.71
N LEU A 93 4.25 0.52 7.81
CA LEU A 93 5.15 0.16 8.90
C LEU A 93 6.29 -0.75 8.40
N LEU A 94 5.92 -1.80 7.66
CA LEU A 94 6.89 -2.73 7.07
C LEU A 94 7.81 -2.04 6.07
N SER A 95 7.27 -1.22 5.16
CA SER A 95 8.08 -0.47 4.21
C SER A 95 9.05 0.50 4.88
N THR A 96 8.57 1.22 5.90
CA THR A 96 9.38 2.18 6.65
C THR A 96 10.53 1.48 7.35
N LEU A 97 10.29 0.30 7.93
CA LEU A 97 11.33 -0.52 8.54
C LEU A 97 12.37 -0.97 7.51
N VAL A 98 11.94 -1.44 6.33
CA VAL A 98 12.85 -1.86 5.26
C VAL A 98 13.72 -0.68 4.80
N TYR A 99 13.13 0.50 4.59
CA TYR A 99 13.88 1.68 4.20
C TYR A 99 14.85 2.16 5.28
N ALA A 100 14.44 2.10 6.56
CA ALA A 100 15.32 2.47 7.66
C ALA A 100 16.53 1.51 7.75
N LEU A 101 16.30 0.21 7.59
CA LEU A 101 17.37 -0.80 7.54
C LEU A 101 18.29 -0.60 6.33
N MET A 102 17.74 -0.37 5.14
CA MET A 102 18.53 -0.09 3.95
C MET A 102 19.36 1.19 4.10
N GLY A 103 18.77 2.26 4.65
CA GLY A 103 19.48 3.50 4.92
C GLY A 103 20.59 3.32 5.95
N TYR A 104 20.34 2.57 7.02
CA TYR A 104 21.37 2.22 8.01
C TYR A 104 22.53 1.43 7.40
N ILE A 105 22.24 0.38 6.61
CA ILE A 105 23.27 -0.42 5.92
C ILE A 105 24.05 0.47 4.95
N TYR A 106 23.36 1.35 4.22
CA TYR A 106 23.99 2.26 3.27
C TYR A 106 24.94 3.24 3.97
N GLU A 107 24.47 3.95 5.01
CA GLU A 107 25.27 4.93 5.75
C GLU A 107 26.45 4.27 6.51
N THR A 108 26.29 3.04 6.99
CA THR A 108 27.39 2.30 7.63
C THR A 108 28.44 1.80 6.63
N THR A 109 28.01 1.32 5.46
CA THR A 109 28.92 0.80 4.43
C THR A 109 29.64 1.93 3.67
N HIS A 110 28.96 3.05 3.50
CA HIS A 110 29.43 4.20 2.72
C HIS A 110 29.59 5.46 3.59
N ALA A 111 30.07 5.29 4.82
CA ALA A 111 30.23 6.39 5.78
C ALA A 111 31.03 7.58 5.23
N TRP A 112 31.94 7.35 4.28
CA TRP A 112 32.75 8.37 3.62
C TRP A 112 31.96 9.30 2.66
N LEU A 113 30.76 8.89 2.21
CA LEU A 113 29.86 9.70 1.37
C LEU A 113 28.90 10.56 2.20
N VAL A 114 28.78 10.30 3.49
CA VAL A 114 27.83 10.95 4.39
C VAL A 114 28.55 12.08 5.11
N TYR A 115 28.39 13.30 4.59
CA TYR A 115 29.06 14.51 5.07
C TYR A 115 28.70 14.97 6.49
N SER A 116 27.69 14.36 7.09
CA SER A 116 27.22 14.66 8.43
C SER A 116 27.80 13.62 9.39
N ASN A 117 28.77 14.03 10.22
CA ASN A 117 29.46 13.23 11.26
C ASN A 117 28.52 12.59 12.33
N GLU A 118 27.23 12.44 12.07
CA GLU A 118 26.26 11.85 12.98
C GLU A 118 26.16 10.33 12.76
N PRO A 119 25.74 9.56 13.77
CA PRO A 119 25.65 8.11 13.66
C PRO A 119 24.52 7.67 12.71
N ALA A 120 24.77 6.58 11.96
CA ALA A 120 23.80 5.98 11.03
C ALA A 120 22.46 5.57 11.67
N THR A 121 22.43 5.43 13.00
CA THR A 121 21.20 5.13 13.76
C THR A 121 20.16 6.24 13.67
N ARG A 122 20.54 7.46 13.28
CA ARG A 122 19.61 8.59 13.07
C ARG A 122 18.51 8.29 12.05
N VAL A 123 18.77 7.42 11.07
CA VAL A 123 17.80 7.05 10.03
C VAL A 123 16.52 6.49 10.67
N PHE A 124 16.66 5.73 11.75
CA PHE A 124 15.52 5.20 12.51
C PHE A 124 14.74 6.31 13.24
N SER A 125 15.43 7.34 13.75
CA SER A 125 14.80 8.50 14.38
C SER A 125 13.95 9.28 13.36
N TYR A 126 14.49 9.56 12.18
CA TYR A 126 13.75 10.23 11.11
C TYR A 126 12.57 9.40 10.61
N ALA A 127 12.77 8.10 10.42
CA ALA A 127 11.70 7.17 10.05
C ALA A 127 10.57 7.18 11.09
N GLY A 128 10.92 7.15 12.39
CA GLY A 128 9.96 7.22 13.50
C GLY A 128 9.15 8.52 13.53
N LYS A 129 9.78 9.67 13.26
CA LYS A 129 9.08 10.97 13.19
C LYS A 129 8.03 11.02 12.07
N LEU A 130 8.31 10.38 10.94
CA LEU A 130 7.44 10.42 9.76
C LEU A 130 6.29 9.40 9.78
N ILE A 131 6.44 8.33 10.54
CA ILE A 131 5.55 7.17 10.46
C ILE A 131 4.09 7.54 10.76
N SER A 132 3.88 8.43 11.73
CA SER A 132 2.55 8.91 12.13
C SER A 132 1.86 9.65 10.98
N SER A 133 2.59 10.53 10.29
CA SER A 133 2.09 11.28 9.13
C SER A 133 1.74 10.32 7.99
N PHE A 134 2.60 9.34 7.70
CA PHE A 134 2.34 8.37 6.65
C PHE A 134 1.13 7.47 6.96
N ILE A 135 0.94 7.07 8.21
CA ILE A 135 -0.25 6.31 8.64
C ILE A 135 -1.52 7.14 8.42
N VAL A 136 -1.54 8.40 8.86
CA VAL A 136 -2.71 9.28 8.70
C VAL A 136 -3.06 9.45 7.22
N VAL A 137 -2.07 9.77 6.39
CA VAL A 137 -2.28 9.95 4.96
C VAL A 137 -2.77 8.64 4.32
N SER A 138 -2.23 7.48 4.72
CA SER A 138 -2.68 6.15 4.24
C SER A 138 -4.13 5.83 4.58
N ILE A 139 -4.60 6.24 5.77
CA ILE A 139 -6.00 6.05 6.17
C ILE A 139 -6.91 6.83 5.22
N ILE A 140 -6.56 8.08 4.89
CA ILE A 140 -7.33 8.93 3.97
C ILE A 140 -7.44 8.28 2.59
N GLY A 141 -6.33 7.83 1.99
CA GLY A 141 -6.36 7.16 0.68
C GLY A 141 -7.13 5.84 0.71
N SER A 142 -7.04 5.09 1.81
CA SER A 142 -7.80 3.85 1.99
C SER A 142 -9.30 4.10 2.02
N LEU A 143 -9.74 5.18 2.68
CA LEU A 143 -11.14 5.61 2.69
C LEU A 143 -11.62 5.98 1.29
N ILE A 144 -10.82 6.72 0.51
CA ILE A 144 -11.13 7.07 -0.88
C ILE A 144 -11.35 5.80 -1.72
N VAL A 145 -10.45 4.82 -1.62
CA VAL A 145 -10.58 3.55 -2.35
C VAL A 145 -11.81 2.76 -1.91
N ILE A 146 -12.15 2.77 -0.61
CA ILE A 146 -13.36 2.11 -0.10
C ILE A 146 -14.62 2.74 -0.72
N ILE A 147 -14.70 4.07 -0.74
CA ILE A 147 -15.81 4.85 -1.28
C ILE A 147 -15.94 4.62 -2.79
N LEU A 148 -14.83 4.67 -3.53
CA LEU A 148 -14.82 4.42 -4.98
C LEU A 148 -15.31 3.01 -5.31
N ASP A 149 -14.80 1.98 -4.63
CA ASP A 149 -15.24 0.61 -4.86
C ASP A 149 -16.72 0.40 -4.46
N TYR A 150 -17.23 1.12 -3.46
CA TYR A 150 -18.66 1.14 -3.15
C TYR A 150 -19.49 1.79 -4.27
N GLY A 151 -19.06 2.95 -4.78
CA GLY A 151 -19.70 3.66 -5.88
C GLY A 151 -19.77 2.83 -7.15
N ILE A 152 -18.64 2.22 -7.56
CA ILE A 152 -18.56 1.34 -8.74
C ILE A 152 -19.53 0.16 -8.59
N ARG A 153 -19.56 -0.51 -7.43
CA ARG A 153 -20.49 -1.63 -7.20
C ARG A 153 -21.95 -1.20 -7.26
N ARG A 154 -22.28 0.00 -6.77
CA ARG A 154 -23.64 0.54 -6.85
C ARG A 154 -24.05 0.83 -8.30
N LEU A 155 -23.15 1.42 -9.08
CA LEU A 155 -23.38 1.71 -10.50
C LEU A 155 -23.56 0.43 -11.32
N MET A 156 -22.71 -0.59 -11.10
CA MET A 156 -22.81 -1.88 -11.79
C MET A 156 -24.11 -2.63 -11.46
N LYS A 157 -24.58 -2.55 -10.20
CA LYS A 157 -25.88 -3.11 -9.80
C LYS A 157 -27.06 -2.36 -10.43
N GLY A 158 -26.96 -1.03 -10.57
CA GLY A 158 -27.96 -0.21 -11.24
C GLY A 158 -28.04 -0.46 -12.75
N HIS A 159 -26.93 -0.87 -13.39
CA HIS A 159 -26.86 -1.17 -14.81
C HIS A 159 -27.09 -2.66 -15.15
N GLY A 160 -27.55 -3.48 -14.20
CA GLY A 160 -27.90 -4.87 -14.46
C GLY A 160 -26.75 -5.72 -14.98
N VAL A 161 -25.48 -5.39 -14.66
CA VAL A 161 -24.33 -6.20 -15.10
C VAL A 161 -24.47 -7.59 -14.46
N PRO A 162 -24.66 -8.67 -15.26
CA PRO A 162 -24.93 -9.98 -14.72
C PRO A 162 -23.71 -10.45 -13.94
N LYS A 163 -23.97 -10.85 -12.70
CA LYS A 163 -23.02 -11.54 -11.83
C LYS A 163 -22.37 -12.68 -12.63
N ARG A 164 -21.06 -12.60 -12.90
CA ARG A 164 -20.29 -13.70 -13.51
C ARG A 164 -20.42 -14.91 -12.58
N ARG A 165 -21.41 -15.76 -12.81
CA ARG A 165 -21.54 -17.07 -12.16
C ARG A 165 -20.34 -17.87 -12.64
N ASN A 166 -19.49 -18.29 -11.70
CA ASN A 166 -18.46 -19.29 -11.95
C ASN A 166 -19.12 -20.54 -12.57
N MET A 167 -19.07 -20.65 -13.89
CA MET A 167 -19.30 -21.90 -14.62
C MET A 167 -18.05 -22.77 -14.46
N VAL A 168 -17.80 -23.29 -13.26
CA VAL A 168 -16.73 -24.28 -13.02
C VAL A 168 -17.25 -25.49 -12.24
N ASN A 169 -18.58 -25.69 -12.14
CA ASN A 169 -19.10 -26.85 -11.40
C ASN A 169 -20.29 -27.56 -12.05
N LYS A 170 -20.34 -27.59 -13.40
CA LYS A 170 -21.33 -28.39 -14.14
C LYS A 170 -20.72 -29.46 -15.06
N GLY A 171 -19.39 -29.55 -15.14
CA GLY A 171 -18.68 -30.60 -15.91
C GLY A 171 -18.26 -31.83 -15.10
N GLN A 172 -18.25 -31.76 -13.77
CA GLN A 172 -17.72 -32.83 -12.92
C GLN A 172 -18.75 -33.86 -12.44
N ASN A 173 -20.05 -33.67 -12.73
CA ASN A 173 -21.11 -34.56 -12.24
C ASN A 173 -21.79 -35.42 -13.31
N ILE A 174 -21.28 -35.44 -14.55
CA ILE A 174 -21.81 -36.30 -15.63
C ILE A 174 -20.99 -37.60 -15.77
N ASN A 175 -19.81 -37.69 -15.17
CA ASN A 175 -18.91 -38.84 -15.33
C ASN A 175 -18.87 -39.82 -14.14
N ARG A 176 -19.78 -39.69 -13.16
CA ARG A 176 -19.83 -40.58 -11.99
C ARG A 176 -20.83 -41.74 -12.09
N ASN A 177 -21.47 -41.93 -13.24
CA ASN A 177 -22.51 -42.96 -13.41
C ASN A 177 -22.20 -44.00 -14.50
N LYS A 178 -20.92 -44.19 -14.82
CA LYS A 178 -20.45 -45.26 -15.73
C LYS A 178 -19.34 -46.09 -15.09
N GLU A 179 -19.59 -46.60 -13.88
CA GLU A 179 -18.89 -47.80 -13.43
C GLU A 179 -19.82 -48.99 -13.68
N PRO A 180 -19.41 -49.98 -14.50
CA PRO A 180 -20.15 -51.23 -14.57
C PRO A 180 -19.98 -51.96 -13.24
N ARG A 181 -21.10 -52.32 -12.61
CA ARG A 181 -21.10 -53.29 -11.52
C ARG A 181 -20.63 -54.63 -12.12
N LEU A 182 -19.41 -55.03 -11.77
CA LEU A 182 -18.96 -56.40 -11.96
C LEU A 182 -19.66 -57.26 -10.92
N ASN A 183 -20.43 -58.23 -11.44
CA ASN A 183 -20.98 -59.36 -10.69
C ASN A 183 -19.86 -60.32 -10.27
#